data_AF-A0A5J4P4B7-F1
#
_entry.id   AF-A0A5J4P4B7-F1
#
_cell.length_a   1.000
_cell.length_b   1.000
_cell.length_c   1.000
_cell.angle_alpha   90.00
_cell.angle_beta   90.00
_cell.angle_gamma   90.00
#
_symmetry.space_group_name_H-M   'P 1'
#
loop_
_entity.id
_entity.type
_entity.pdbx_description
1 polymer ?
#
loop_
_entity_poly.entity_id
_entity_poly.type
_entity_poly.pdbx_seq_one_letter_code
_entity_poly.pdbx_strand_id
1 'polypeptide(L)'
;VGKTISPVSGQEVKKQSIEDIVNCMIAYPQETRYTVLSPIPPLPEGKEERKRLEIYLKMGFSRIDVDGEVMRIEDLISDDAYLGKTIEGCFIVIDRLSVDYGKDSISRLTDSAETAMYEGNGSCMLCFYLPEGTVKHTFSNKFEADGITFEEPTDQMFSFNSPVGACPDCEG
;
A
#
# COMPACT_ATOMS: atom_id res chain seq x y z
N VAL A 1 -2.50 17.59 19.96
CA VAL A 1 -1.60 17.87 18.82
C VAL A 1 -2.47 17.96 17.57
N GLY A 2 -2.29 18.98 16.72
CA GLY A 2 -3.22 19.32 15.64
C GLY A 2 -3.38 18.24 14.57
N LYS A 3 -4.38 18.41 13.69
CA LYS A 3 -4.63 17.53 12.54
C LYS A 3 -4.07 18.16 11.27
N THR A 4 -3.29 17.42 10.51
CA THR A 4 -2.82 17.85 9.19
C THR A 4 -3.88 17.48 8.16
N ILE A 5 -4.31 18.46 7.37
CA ILE A 5 -5.27 18.27 6.28
C ILE A 5 -4.53 18.48 4.97
N SER A 6 -4.68 17.55 4.03
CA SER A 6 -4.09 17.70 2.71
C SER A 6 -4.69 18.93 2.01
N PRO A 7 -3.87 19.84 1.47
CA PRO A 7 -4.37 20.99 0.72
C PRO A 7 -4.91 20.59 -0.67
N VAL A 8 -4.67 19.36 -1.13
CA VAL A 8 -5.12 18.86 -2.44
C VAL A 8 -6.51 18.26 -2.34
N SER A 9 -6.70 17.30 -1.43
CA SER A 9 -7.96 16.55 -1.30
C SER A 9 -8.83 16.98 -0.12
N GLY A 10 -8.30 17.73 0.84
CA GLY A 10 -8.98 18.05 2.10
C GLY A 10 -9.08 16.87 3.07
N GLN A 11 -8.42 15.75 2.80
CA GLN A 11 -8.40 14.59 3.68
C GLN A 11 -7.40 14.73 4.83
N GLU A 12 -7.69 14.10 5.96
CA GLU A 12 -6.77 14.04 7.09
C GLU A 12 -5.54 13.19 6.73
N VAL A 13 -4.36 13.80 6.82
CA VAL A 13 -3.08 13.11 6.67
C VAL A 13 -2.83 12.32 7.95
N LYS A 14 -2.70 11.00 7.81
CA LYS A 14 -2.42 10.12 8.95
C LYS A 14 -1.57 8.95 8.50
N LYS A 15 -0.73 8.46 9.42
CA LYS A 15 -0.12 7.14 9.29
C LYS A 15 -1.18 6.09 9.57
N GLN A 16 -1.27 5.08 8.72
CA GLN A 16 -2.10 3.92 8.96
C GLN A 16 -1.25 2.83 9.64
N SER A 17 -1.80 2.25 10.69
CA SER A 17 -1.23 1.16 11.45
C SER A 17 -1.66 -0.19 10.89
N ILE A 18 -1.01 -1.27 11.34
CA ILE A 18 -1.49 -2.64 11.06
C ILE A 18 -2.89 -2.86 11.63
N GLU A 19 -3.22 -2.23 12.75
CA GLU A 19 -4.56 -2.31 13.35
C GLU A 19 -5.63 -1.70 12.44
N ASP A 20 -5.32 -0.62 11.70
CA ASP A 20 -6.23 -0.05 10.70
C ASP A 20 -6.53 -1.04 9.55
N ILE A 21 -5.52 -1.82 9.14
CA ILE A 21 -5.68 -2.87 8.12
C ILE A 21 -6.56 -4.01 8.63
N VAL A 22 -6.33 -4.46 9.86
CA VAL A 22 -7.14 -5.50 10.50
C VAL A 22 -8.60 -5.03 10.66
N ASN A 23 -8.81 -3.80 11.12
CA ASN A 23 -10.13 -3.21 11.25
C ASN A 23 -10.85 -3.09 9.89
N CYS A 24 -10.11 -2.75 8.83
CA CYS A 24 -10.66 -2.77 7.48
C CYS A 24 -11.13 -4.16 7.06
N MET A 25 -10.34 -5.21 7.33
CA MET A 25 -10.73 -6.59 7.02
C MET A 25 -12.00 -7.02 7.77
N ILE A 26 -12.10 -6.68 9.06
CA ILE A 26 -13.25 -7.06 9.90
C ILE A 26 -14.55 -6.37 9.45
N ALA A 27 -14.47 -5.24 8.76
CA ALA A 27 -15.64 -4.54 8.21
C ALA A 27 -16.32 -5.28 7.04
N TYR A 28 -15.69 -6.31 6.48
CA TYR A 28 -16.24 -7.12 5.39
C TYR A 28 -16.94 -8.39 5.92
N PRO A 29 -17.92 -8.94 5.18
CA PRO A 29 -18.55 -10.21 5.54
C PRO A 29 -17.56 -11.38 5.57
N GLN A 30 -17.79 -12.35 6.46
CA GLN A 30 -17.02 -13.59 6.54
C GLN A 30 -16.98 -14.32 5.18
N GLU A 31 -15.89 -15.04 4.91
CA GLU A 31 -15.60 -15.73 3.64
C GLU A 31 -15.38 -14.82 2.43
N THR A 32 -15.46 -13.49 2.57
CA THR A 32 -15.10 -12.57 1.48
C THR A 32 -13.64 -12.76 1.12
N ARG A 33 -13.36 -13.06 -0.15
CA ARG A 33 -11.97 -13.24 -0.61
C ARG A 33 -11.31 -11.89 -0.79
N TYR A 34 -10.04 -11.82 -0.41
CA TYR A 34 -9.22 -10.64 -0.65
C TYR A 34 -7.75 -11.00 -0.85
N THR A 35 -7.01 -10.10 -1.49
CA THR A 35 -5.55 -10.20 -1.59
C THR A 35 -4.88 -9.09 -0.81
N VAL A 36 -3.76 -9.44 -0.20
CA VAL A 36 -2.80 -8.48 0.36
C VAL A 36 -1.76 -8.20 -0.72
N LEU A 37 -1.65 -6.93 -1.10
CA LEU A 37 -0.89 -6.47 -2.24
C LEU A 37 0.15 -5.45 -1.81
N SER A 38 1.33 -5.52 -2.42
CA SER A 38 2.41 -4.57 -2.21
C SER A 38 2.70 -3.84 -3.52
N PRO A 39 2.58 -2.49 -3.59
CA PRO A 39 2.84 -1.76 -4.82
C PRO A 39 4.31 -1.87 -5.20
N ILE A 40 4.56 -2.06 -6.49
CA ILE A 40 5.91 -2.00 -7.04
C ILE A 40 6.04 -0.84 -8.03
N PRO A 41 7.26 -0.30 -8.20
CA PRO A 41 7.51 0.65 -9.26
C PRO A 41 7.18 0.04 -10.64
N PRO A 42 6.86 0.88 -11.64
CA PRO A 42 6.51 0.42 -12.98
C PRO A 42 7.50 -0.60 -13.52
N LEU A 43 6.96 -1.62 -14.20
CA LEU A 43 7.77 -2.61 -14.90
C LEU A 43 8.12 -2.02 -16.27
N PRO A 44 9.40 -1.70 -16.53
CA PRO A 44 9.81 -1.10 -17.79
C PRO A 44 9.87 -2.15 -18.91
N GLU A 45 9.43 -1.79 -20.11
CA GLU A 45 9.42 -2.70 -21.26
C GLU A 45 10.77 -3.40 -21.49
N GLY A 46 10.72 -4.70 -21.80
CA GLY A 46 11.85 -5.47 -22.31
C GLY A 46 12.70 -6.15 -21.23
N LYS A 47 14.04 -6.06 -21.36
CA LYS A 47 14.96 -6.86 -20.54
C LYS A 47 14.95 -6.50 -19.05
N GLU A 48 14.68 -5.23 -18.73
CA GLU A 48 14.68 -4.76 -17.34
C GLU A 48 13.45 -5.26 -16.56
N GLU A 49 12.28 -5.36 -17.20
CA GLU A 49 11.11 -6.03 -16.61
C GLU A 49 11.43 -7.49 -16.25
N ARG A 50 11.96 -8.28 -17.19
CA ARG A 50 12.34 -9.69 -16.91
C ARG A 50 13.26 -9.80 -15.71
N LYS A 51 14.31 -8.98 -15.68
CA LYS A 51 15.29 -8.98 -14.60
C LYS A 51 14.64 -8.65 -13.25
N ARG A 52 13.68 -7.73 -13.24
CA ARG A 52 12.96 -7.35 -12.03
C ARG A 52 12.00 -8.44 -11.56
N LEU A 53 11.27 -9.06 -12.48
CA LEU A 53 10.43 -10.22 -12.22
C LEU A 53 11.25 -11.41 -11.68
N GLU A 54 12.44 -11.67 -12.23
CA GLU A 54 13.37 -12.69 -11.71
C GLU A 54 13.87 -12.38 -10.29
N ILE A 55 14.08 -11.10 -9.95
CA ILE A 55 14.43 -10.69 -8.59
C ILE A 55 13.27 -11.03 -7.63
N TYR A 56 12.03 -10.71 -8.00
CA TYR A 56 10.87 -11.03 -7.17
C TYR A 56 10.69 -12.54 -6.97
N LEU A 57 10.93 -13.36 -8.00
CA LEU A 57 10.96 -14.83 -7.85
C LEU A 57 12.02 -15.29 -6.85
N LYS A 58 13.24 -14.73 -6.91
CA LYS A 58 14.32 -15.05 -5.97
C LYS A 58 14.02 -14.63 -4.54
N MET A 59 13.19 -13.60 -4.36
CA MET A 59 12.67 -13.18 -3.06
C MET A 59 11.53 -14.06 -2.55
N GLY A 60 11.05 -15.02 -3.37
CA GLY A 60 10.00 -15.97 -3.00
C GLY A 60 8.60 -15.57 -3.46
N PHE A 61 8.44 -14.46 -4.18
CA PHE A 61 7.15 -14.06 -4.72
C PHE A 61 6.86 -14.83 -6.00
N SER A 62 5.64 -15.36 -6.12
CA SER A 62 5.24 -16.18 -7.27
C SER A 62 4.21 -15.51 -8.19
N ARG A 63 3.60 -14.42 -7.71
CA ARG A 63 2.45 -13.78 -8.37
C ARG A 63 2.53 -12.27 -8.30
N ILE A 64 1.96 -11.66 -9.33
CA ILE A 64 1.83 -10.22 -9.49
C ILE A 64 0.41 -9.92 -9.98
N ASP A 65 -0.18 -8.84 -9.49
CA ASP A 65 -1.42 -8.26 -9.97
C ASP A 65 -1.07 -7.13 -10.93
N VAL A 66 -1.56 -7.23 -12.15
CA VAL A 66 -1.41 -6.23 -13.21
C VAL A 66 -2.81 -5.84 -13.65
N ASP A 67 -3.19 -4.58 -13.44
CA ASP A 67 -4.52 -4.06 -13.77
C ASP A 67 -5.70 -4.90 -13.21
N GLY A 68 -5.51 -5.56 -12.06
CA GLY A 68 -6.51 -6.44 -11.43
C GLY A 68 -6.49 -7.89 -11.92
N GLU A 69 -5.60 -8.24 -12.84
CA GLU A 69 -5.35 -9.62 -13.25
C GLU A 69 -4.14 -10.20 -12.50
N VAL A 70 -4.40 -11.22 -11.67
CA VAL A 70 -3.35 -11.93 -10.94
C VAL A 70 -2.71 -12.98 -11.85
N MET A 71 -1.45 -12.76 -12.20
CA MET A 71 -0.65 -13.64 -13.04
C MET A 71 0.50 -14.27 -12.27
N ARG A 72 1.01 -15.42 -12.74
CA ARG A 72 2.27 -15.98 -12.23
C ARG A 72 3.43 -15.25 -12.86
N ILE A 73 4.45 -14.98 -12.07
CA ILE A 73 5.66 -14.31 -12.55
C ILE A 73 6.38 -15.18 -13.60
N GLU A 74 6.38 -16.50 -13.42
CA GLU A 74 6.98 -17.45 -14.38
C GLU A 74 6.30 -17.40 -15.76
N ASP A 75 4.97 -17.26 -15.79
CA ASP A 75 4.20 -17.19 -17.03
C ASP A 75 4.54 -15.90 -17.78
N LEU A 76 4.63 -14.77 -17.06
CA LEU A 76 5.02 -13.46 -17.60
C LEU A 76 6.45 -13.43 -18.16
N ILE A 77 7.39 -14.12 -17.51
CA ILE A 77 8.78 -14.19 -18.01
C ILE A 77 8.85 -15.01 -19.31
N SER A 78 8.00 -16.04 -19.42
CA SER A 78 7.98 -17.00 -20.52
C SER A 78 7.24 -16.50 -21.76
N ASP A 79 6.30 -15.58 -21.60
CA ASP A 79 5.49 -15.04 -22.69
C ASP A 79 6.00 -13.67 -23.15
N ASP A 80 6.68 -13.64 -24.31
CA ASP A 80 7.15 -12.39 -24.93
C ASP A 80 6.00 -11.45 -25.36
N ALA A 81 4.74 -11.92 -25.41
CA ALA A 81 3.60 -11.08 -25.78
C ALA A 81 3.24 -10.03 -24.72
N TYR A 82 3.57 -10.28 -23.45
CA TYR A 82 3.38 -9.32 -22.36
C TYR A 82 4.50 -8.27 -22.29
N LEU A 83 5.67 -8.57 -22.87
CA LEU A 83 6.91 -7.77 -22.78
C LEU A 83 6.97 -6.55 -23.72
N GLY A 84 5.83 -6.04 -24.18
CA GLY A 84 5.76 -5.03 -25.25
C GLY A 84 5.37 -3.61 -24.81
N LYS A 85 5.12 -3.38 -23.51
CA LYS A 85 4.76 -2.06 -22.96
C LYS A 85 5.22 -1.94 -21.51
N THR A 86 5.52 -0.72 -21.08
CA THR A 86 5.67 -0.42 -19.65
C THR A 86 4.34 -0.66 -18.95
N ILE A 87 4.37 -1.46 -17.88
CA ILE A 87 3.21 -1.75 -17.06
C ILE A 87 3.26 -0.88 -15.80
N GLU A 88 2.25 -0.03 -15.65
CA GLU A 88 2.07 0.83 -14.48
C GLU A 88 1.05 0.21 -13.52
N GLY A 89 1.07 0.61 -12.24
CA GLY A 89 0.07 0.12 -11.28
C GLY A 89 0.18 -1.38 -10.98
N CYS A 90 1.38 -1.95 -11.02
CA CYS A 90 1.62 -3.35 -10.66
C CYS A 90 1.74 -3.54 -9.15
N PHE A 91 1.30 -4.70 -8.67
CA PHE A 91 1.43 -5.08 -7.26
C PHE A 91 1.94 -6.51 -7.12
N ILE A 92 2.87 -6.75 -6.21
CA ILE A 92 3.20 -8.11 -5.79
C ILE A 92 2.02 -8.64 -4.97
N VAL A 93 1.62 -9.88 -5.24
CA VAL A 93 0.65 -10.59 -4.40
C VAL A 93 1.38 -11.24 -3.24
N ILE A 94 1.21 -10.66 -2.04
CA ILE A 94 1.85 -11.14 -0.81
C ILE A 94 1.08 -12.33 -0.26
N ASP A 95 -0.23 -12.18 -0.09
CA ASP A 95 -1.10 -13.27 0.36
C ASP A 95 -2.50 -13.18 -0.25
N ARG A 96 -3.20 -14.31 -0.26
CA ARG A 96 -4.58 -14.46 -0.69
C ARG A 96 -5.36 -15.10 0.45
N LEU A 97 -6.27 -14.33 1.00
CA LEU A 97 -6.97 -14.63 2.24
C LEU A 97 -8.48 -14.61 2.01
N SER A 98 -9.21 -15.14 2.98
CA SER A 98 -10.65 -14.94 3.09
C SER A 98 -10.92 -14.31 4.45
N VAL A 99 -11.93 -13.44 4.51
CA VAL A 99 -12.28 -12.75 5.75
C VAL A 99 -12.67 -13.78 6.80
N ASP A 100 -11.92 -13.77 7.89
CA ASP A 100 -12.13 -14.60 9.06
C ASP A 100 -11.67 -13.82 10.30
N TYR A 101 -12.52 -13.79 11.32
CA TYR A 101 -12.31 -13.05 12.56
C TYR A 101 -11.53 -13.89 13.61
N GLY A 102 -11.14 -15.11 13.27
CA GLY A 102 -10.28 -15.95 14.09
C GLY A 102 -8.90 -15.33 14.33
N LYS A 103 -8.33 -15.60 15.51
CA LYS A 103 -7.01 -15.06 15.91
C LYS A 103 -5.89 -15.46 14.95
N ASP A 104 -5.92 -16.68 14.42
CA ASP A 104 -4.91 -17.18 13.50
C ASP A 104 -4.96 -16.42 12.16
N SER A 105 -6.17 -16.15 11.66
CA SER A 105 -6.41 -15.37 10.45
C SER A 105 -5.97 -13.91 10.60
N ILE A 106 -6.22 -13.31 11.78
CA ILE A 106 -5.72 -11.97 12.10
C ILE A 106 -4.19 -11.95 12.17
N SER A 107 -3.56 -12.94 12.82
CA SER A 107 -2.10 -13.04 12.90
C SER A 107 -1.48 -13.14 11.50
N ARG A 108 -2.05 -13.99 10.63
CA ARG A 108 -1.59 -14.16 9.26
C ARG A 108 -1.75 -12.87 8.42
N LEU A 109 -2.87 -12.15 8.60
CA LEU A 109 -3.06 -10.85 7.96
C LEU A 109 -2.00 -9.85 8.43
N THR A 110 -1.73 -9.78 9.73
CA THR A 110 -0.69 -8.91 10.29
C THR A 110 0.67 -9.18 9.65
N ASP A 111 1.13 -10.43 9.64
CA ASP A 111 2.43 -10.81 9.06
C ASP A 111 2.49 -10.47 7.55
N SER A 112 1.39 -10.70 6.84
CA SER A 112 1.27 -10.39 5.41
C SER A 112 1.27 -8.88 5.16
N ALA A 113 0.59 -8.10 5.99
CA ALA A 113 0.51 -6.65 5.89
C ALA A 113 1.86 -5.99 6.21
N GLU A 114 2.59 -6.49 7.21
CA GLU A 114 3.96 -6.06 7.51
C GLU A 114 4.90 -6.33 6.34
N THR A 115 4.83 -7.53 5.76
CA THR A 115 5.61 -7.88 4.56
C THR A 115 5.24 -6.96 3.39
N ALA A 116 3.95 -6.72 3.17
CA ALA A 116 3.49 -5.84 2.09
C ALA A 116 3.98 -4.41 2.26
N MET A 117 3.89 -3.86 3.48
CA MET A 117 4.42 -2.53 3.79
C MET A 117 5.94 -2.47 3.63
N TYR A 118 6.67 -3.50 4.06
CA TYR A 118 8.13 -3.52 3.93
C TYR A 118 8.55 -3.47 2.46
N GLU A 119 8.02 -4.36 1.63
CA GLU A 119 8.34 -4.42 0.20
C GLU A 119 7.79 -3.21 -0.58
N GLY A 120 6.66 -2.66 -0.13
CA GLY A 120 5.94 -1.55 -0.74
C GLY A 120 6.43 -0.18 -0.28
N ASN A 121 7.59 -0.12 0.39
CA ASN A 121 8.17 1.10 0.97
C ASN A 121 7.15 1.88 1.80
N GLY A 122 6.54 1.21 2.77
CA GLY A 122 5.52 1.73 3.67
C GLY A 122 4.08 1.59 3.19
N SER A 123 3.85 1.15 1.95
CA SER A 123 2.50 1.03 1.36
C SER A 123 2.02 -0.42 1.30
N CYS A 124 0.74 -0.62 1.59
CA CYS A 124 0.02 -1.89 1.47
C CYS A 124 -1.35 -1.63 0.82
N MET A 125 -1.87 -2.60 0.08
CA MET A 125 -3.22 -2.53 -0.47
C MET A 125 -3.99 -3.82 -0.17
N LEU A 126 -5.22 -3.69 0.31
CA LEU A 126 -6.18 -4.79 0.37
C LEU A 126 -7.13 -4.68 -0.82
N CYS A 127 -7.33 -5.79 -1.52
CA CYS A 127 -8.23 -5.87 -2.67
C CYS A 127 -9.28 -6.94 -2.41
N PHE A 128 -10.53 -6.53 -2.15
CA PHE A 128 -11.66 -7.41 -1.82
C PHE A 128 -12.48 -7.71 -3.06
N TYR A 129 -12.86 -8.98 -3.24
CA TYR A 129 -13.66 -9.45 -4.37
C TYR A 129 -15.10 -9.69 -3.92
N LEU A 130 -15.99 -8.75 -4.24
CA LEU A 130 -17.42 -8.80 -3.91
C LEU A 130 -18.24 -9.17 -5.16
N PRO A 131 -19.51 -9.62 -4.98
CA PRO A 131 -20.42 -9.85 -6.11
C PRO A 131 -20.64 -8.61 -6.98
N GLU A 132 -20.63 -7.42 -6.39
CA GLU A 132 -20.85 -6.14 -7.07
C GLU A 132 -19.59 -5.59 -7.75
N GLY A 133 -18.43 -6.22 -7.51
CA GLY A 133 -17.14 -5.82 -8.08
C GLY A 133 -16.00 -5.88 -7.07
N THR A 134 -14.87 -5.29 -7.46
CA THR A 134 -13.65 -5.29 -6.65
C THR A 134 -13.51 -3.97 -5.89
N VAL A 135 -13.24 -4.03 -4.59
CA VAL A 135 -13.01 -2.84 -3.76
C VAL A 135 -11.57 -2.84 -3.25
N LYS A 136 -10.86 -1.72 -3.47
CA LYS A 136 -9.45 -1.55 -3.10
C LYS A 136 -9.33 -0.56 -1.94
N HIS A 137 -8.51 -0.90 -0.95
CA HIS A 137 -8.13 -0.03 0.17
C HIS A 137 -6.63 0.09 0.24
N THR A 138 -6.11 1.32 0.20
CA THR A 138 -4.69 1.60 0.29
C THR A 138 -4.32 2.12 1.68
N PHE A 139 -3.20 1.61 2.19
CA PHE A 139 -2.65 1.95 3.49
C PHE A 139 -1.20 2.39 3.34
N SER A 140 -0.80 3.46 4.02
CA SER A 140 0.57 3.92 4.12
C SER A 140 0.94 4.15 5.58
N ASN A 141 2.09 3.63 6.02
CA ASN A 141 2.65 3.93 7.33
C ASN A 141 3.45 5.25 7.36
N LYS A 142 3.49 5.96 6.23
CA LYS A 142 4.09 7.28 6.10
C LYS A 142 3.06 8.36 6.36
N PHE A 143 3.53 9.53 6.82
CA PHE A 143 2.69 10.69 7.00
C PHE A 143 2.53 11.42 5.66
N GLU A 144 1.77 10.82 4.75
CA GLU A 144 1.63 11.28 3.37
C GLU A 144 0.17 11.22 2.87
N ALA A 145 -0.16 12.10 1.94
CA ALA A 145 -1.44 12.10 1.22
C ALA A 145 -1.24 12.78 -0.14
N ASP A 146 -1.99 12.35 -1.16
CA ASP A 146 -1.95 12.94 -2.51
C ASP A 146 -0.54 12.99 -3.14
N GLY A 147 0.33 12.03 -2.79
CA GLY A 147 1.73 12.00 -3.24
C GLY A 147 2.65 13.02 -2.54
N ILE A 148 2.17 13.70 -1.51
CA ILE A 148 2.91 14.67 -0.70
C ILE A 148 3.23 14.03 0.65
N THR A 149 4.51 14.03 1.03
CA THR A 149 4.93 13.72 2.41
C THR A 149 4.86 14.99 3.26
N PHE A 150 4.21 14.91 4.42
CA PHE A 150 4.01 16.03 5.32
C PHE A 150 4.94 15.93 6.54
N GLU A 151 5.17 17.07 7.19
CA GLU A 151 5.80 17.09 8.51
C GLU A 151 4.75 16.79 9.59
N GLU A 152 5.09 15.91 10.53
CA GLU A 152 4.19 15.57 11.62
C GLU A 152 4.02 16.77 12.56
N PRO A 153 2.77 17.10 12.95
CA PRO A 153 2.52 18.22 13.84
C PRO A 153 3.19 17.96 15.19
N THR A 154 4.03 18.89 15.64
CA THR A 154 4.68 18.85 16.96
C THR A 154 4.14 19.96 17.85
N ASP A 155 4.27 19.83 19.17
CA ASP A 155 3.84 20.88 20.10
C ASP A 155 4.52 22.24 19.83
N GLN A 156 5.75 22.21 19.31
CA GLN A 156 6.51 23.40 18.94
C GLN A 156 5.88 24.15 17.76
N MET A 157 5.22 23.47 16.84
CA MET A 157 4.51 24.10 15.72
C MET A 157 3.31 24.93 16.18
N PHE A 158 2.75 24.63 17.36
CA PHE A 158 1.63 25.38 17.94
C PHE A 158 2.08 26.38 19.02
N SER A 159 3.40 26.51 19.23
CA SER A 159 3.97 27.43 20.20
C SER A 159 4.45 28.70 19.49
N PHE A 160 3.82 29.83 19.81
CA PHE A 160 4.31 31.15 19.39
C PHE A 160 5.69 31.50 19.97
N ASN A 161 6.13 30.79 21.02
CA ASN A 161 7.48 30.94 21.58
C ASN A 161 8.53 30.07 20.84
N SER A 162 8.10 29.25 19.89
CA SER A 162 9.00 28.44 19.07
C SER A 162 9.19 29.11 17.72
N PRO A 163 10.43 29.21 17.20
CA PRO A 163 10.69 29.70 15.84
C PRO A 163 9.90 28.94 14.75
N VAL A 164 9.50 27.70 15.04
CA VAL A 164 8.73 26.85 14.12
C VAL A 164 7.23 27.20 14.12
N GLY A 165 6.69 27.68 15.24
CA GLY A 165 5.26 28.04 15.38
C GLY A 165 4.99 29.54 15.33
N ALA A 166 6.02 30.38 15.39
CA ALA A 166 5.94 31.83 15.36
C ALA A 166 5.77 32.36 13.94
N CYS A 167 4.92 33.38 13.77
CA CYS A 167 4.83 34.14 12.54
C CYS A 167 6.18 34.82 12.24
N PRO A 168 6.74 34.65 11.03
CA PRO A 168 8.04 35.25 10.69
C PRO A 168 8.01 36.78 10.63
N ASP A 169 6.82 37.39 10.53
CA ASP A 169 6.69 38.85 10.42
C ASP A 169 6.54 39.55 11.78
N CYS A 170 5.94 38.89 12.78
CA CYS A 170 5.74 39.47 14.11
C CYS A 170 6.42 38.71 15.26
N GLU A 171 7.18 37.66 14.94
CA GLU A 171 7.92 36.80 15.89
C GLU A 171 7.04 36.10 16.93
N GLY A 172 5.79 35.83 16.56
CA GLY A 172 4.80 35.13 17.37
C GLY A 172 3.44 35.12 16.70
#